data_AF-A0A9D6DQU4-F1
#
_entry.id   AF-A0A9D6DQU4-F1
#
_cell.length_a   1.000
_cell.length_b   1.000
_cell.length_c   1.000
_cell.angle_alpha   90.00
_cell.angle_beta   90.00
_cell.angle_gamma   90.00
#
_symmetry.space_group_name_H-M   'P 1'
#
loop_
_entity.id
_entity.type
_entity.pdbx_description
1 polymer ?
#
loop_
_entity_poly.entity_id
_entity_poly.type
_entity_poly.pdbx_seq_one_letter_code
_entity_poly.pdbx_strand_id
1 'polypeptide(L)'
;MLRALDSKIIEKLTKFSHWFQKLTGLTCYFFAKMGIFLAIFGTFVRVINYFLPFLTVKSNMFDIAILIFSVLIFGPSIQKCNKAEENLFSSEVVKLERNNFWFRIYCLSWVVFEIIFLPLYIYETRYLILEVVARVGFFIGLSIYNYFVVVVPLPPGKSKVRKWVEGLFAPQPRLEPIPVKRDC
;
A
#
# COMPACT_ATOMS: atom_id res chain seq x y z
N MET A 1 11.91 -11.93 -20.89
CA MET A 1 10.44 -11.75 -20.74
C MET A 1 10.03 -11.27 -19.34
N LEU A 2 10.34 -11.99 -18.25
CA LEU A 2 9.94 -11.62 -16.88
C LEU A 2 10.45 -10.24 -16.41
N ARG A 3 11.68 -9.86 -16.74
CA ARG A 3 12.22 -8.52 -16.43
C ARG A 3 11.43 -7.40 -17.12
N ALA A 4 11.03 -7.60 -18.37
CA ALA A 4 10.23 -6.61 -19.09
C ALA A 4 8.81 -6.47 -18.49
N LEU A 5 8.23 -7.56 -17.99
CA LEU A 5 6.98 -7.52 -17.24
C LEU A 5 7.15 -6.77 -15.91
N ASP A 6 8.19 -7.06 -15.13
CA ASP A 6 8.49 -6.35 -13.88
C ASP A 6 8.64 -4.84 -14.10
N SER A 7 9.40 -4.43 -15.12
CA SER A 7 9.55 -3.01 -15.48
C SER A 7 8.22 -2.37 -15.86
N LYS A 8 7.35 -3.05 -16.61
CA LYS A 8 6.01 -2.55 -16.95
C LYS A 8 5.11 -2.41 -15.72
N ILE A 9 5.21 -3.33 -14.76
CA ILE A 9 4.48 -3.24 -13.49
C ILE A 9 4.96 -2.01 -12.72
N ILE A 10 6.27 -1.85 -12.56
CA ILE A 10 6.87 -0.69 -11.87
C ILE A 10 6.46 0.62 -12.55
N GLU A 11 6.46 0.69 -13.89
CA GLU A 11 6.04 1.89 -14.62
C GLU A 11 4.57 2.25 -14.32
N LYS A 12 3.67 1.26 -14.34
CA LYS A 12 2.26 1.47 -14.01
C LYS A 12 2.07 1.91 -12.56
N LEU A 13 2.76 1.27 -11.62
CA LEU A 13 2.70 1.62 -10.20
C LEU A 13 3.31 3.01 -9.93
N THR A 14 4.33 3.40 -10.68
CA THR A 14 4.90 4.75 -10.63
C THR A 14 3.86 5.79 -11.05
N LYS A 15 3.21 5.59 -12.21
CA LYS A 15 2.14 6.48 -12.68
C LYS A 15 0.98 6.57 -11.69
N PHE A 16 0.55 5.44 -11.13
CA PHE A 16 -0.49 5.38 -10.11
C PHE A 16 -0.08 6.12 -8.84
N SER A 17 1.12 5.85 -8.31
CA SER A 17 1.63 6.51 -7.10
C SER A 17 1.74 8.02 -7.29
N HIS A 18 2.20 8.48 -8.45
CA HIS A 18 2.31 9.90 -8.76
C HIS A 18 0.96 10.58 -8.87
N TRP A 19 -0.01 9.91 -9.50
CA TRP A 19 -1.39 10.38 -9.56
C TRP A 19 -1.99 10.49 -8.15
N PHE A 20 -1.83 9.44 -7.33
CA PHE A 20 -2.32 9.42 -5.95
C PHE A 20 -1.65 10.50 -5.09
N GLN A 21 -0.32 10.65 -5.18
CA GLN A 21 0.43 11.68 -4.46
C GLN A 21 -0.04 13.09 -4.82
N LYS A 22 -0.34 13.37 -6.09
CA LYS A 22 -0.90 14.67 -6.51
C LYS A 22 -2.28 14.92 -5.91
N LEU A 23 -3.07 13.87 -5.67
CA LEU A 23 -4.40 13.97 -5.08
C LEU A 23 -4.34 14.15 -3.57
N THR A 24 -3.69 13.23 -2.86
CA THR A 24 -3.75 13.12 -1.40
C THR A 24 -2.56 13.76 -0.70
N GLY A 25 -1.42 13.91 -1.38
CA GLY A 25 -0.14 14.28 -0.80
C GLY A 25 0.65 13.11 -0.22
N LEU A 26 0.08 11.90 -0.21
CA LEU A 26 0.74 10.69 0.31
C LEU A 26 1.67 10.08 -0.73
N THR A 27 2.84 9.61 -0.29
CA THR A 27 3.90 9.08 -1.17
C THR A 27 3.74 7.58 -1.45
N CYS A 28 4.62 7.01 -2.29
CA CYS A 28 4.69 5.55 -2.50
C CYS A 28 4.93 4.78 -1.19
N TYR A 29 5.60 5.39 -0.20
CA TYR A 29 5.86 4.78 1.11
C TYR A 29 4.59 4.52 1.92
N PHE A 30 3.52 5.28 1.69
CA PHE A 30 2.21 4.99 2.28
C PHE A 30 1.69 3.61 1.84
N PHE A 31 1.70 3.33 0.54
CA PHE A 31 1.30 2.02 0.01
C PHE A 31 2.25 0.90 0.47
N ALA A 32 3.55 1.18 0.54
CA ALA A 32 4.52 0.22 1.06
C ALA A 32 4.21 -0.16 2.52
N LYS A 33 3.88 0.84 3.37
CA LYS A 33 3.43 0.62 4.75
C LYS A 33 2.12 -0.18 4.81
N MET A 34 1.13 0.17 3.97
CA MET A 34 -0.12 -0.60 3.88
C MET A 34 0.12 -2.06 3.49
N GLY A 35 1.08 -2.33 2.60
CA GLY A 35 1.48 -3.70 2.25
C GLY A 35 2.01 -4.47 3.45
N ILE A 36 2.88 -3.86 4.27
CA ILE A 36 3.37 -4.50 5.49
C ILE A 36 2.23 -4.72 6.49
N PHE A 37 1.33 -3.74 6.68
CA PHE A 37 0.17 -3.90 7.56
C PHE A 37 -0.75 -5.03 7.10
N LEU A 38 -0.99 -5.17 5.80
CA LEU A 38 -1.76 -6.27 5.25
C LEU A 38 -1.09 -7.63 5.51
N ALA A 39 0.25 -7.69 5.41
CA ALA A 39 0.99 -8.90 5.72
C ALA A 39 0.90 -9.27 7.21
N ILE A 40 1.04 -8.29 8.10
CA ILE A 40 0.85 -8.48 9.55
C ILE A 40 -0.57 -8.95 9.85
N PHE A 41 -1.57 -8.30 9.25
CA PHE A 41 -2.97 -8.64 9.44
C PHE A 41 -3.30 -10.06 8.95
N GLY A 42 -2.80 -10.46 7.77
CA GLY A 42 -2.92 -11.83 7.27
C GLY A 42 -2.32 -12.86 8.23
N THR A 43 -1.12 -12.60 8.76
CA THR A 43 -0.48 -13.44 9.78
C THR A 43 -1.32 -13.51 11.06
N PHE A 44 -1.84 -12.37 11.52
CA PHE A 44 -2.68 -12.31 12.71
C PHE A 44 -3.96 -13.15 12.56
N VAL A 45 -4.64 -13.06 11.41
CA VAL A 45 -5.83 -13.89 11.13
C VAL A 45 -5.47 -15.39 11.18
N ARG A 46 -4.32 -15.81 10.65
CA ARG A 46 -3.88 -17.21 10.74
C ARG A 46 -3.54 -17.65 12.17
N VAL A 47 -2.96 -16.76 12.98
CA VAL A 47 -2.69 -17.04 14.39
C VAL A 47 -4.00 -17.22 15.15
N ILE A 48 -4.98 -16.32 15.00
CA ILE A 48 -6.29 -16.50 15.64
C ILE A 48 -6.93 -17.80 15.17
N ASN A 49 -6.90 -18.09 13.87
CA ASN A 49 -7.48 -19.31 13.32
C ASN A 49 -6.85 -20.61 13.85
N TYR A 50 -5.59 -20.56 14.32
CA TYR A 50 -4.96 -21.70 15.00
C TYR A 50 -5.58 -22.01 16.36
N PHE A 51 -5.87 -20.97 17.14
CA PHE A 51 -6.48 -21.10 18.46
C PHE A 51 -8.00 -21.29 18.39
N LEU A 52 -8.64 -20.65 17.42
CA LEU A 52 -10.08 -20.66 17.18
C LEU A 52 -10.30 -21.02 15.71
N PRO A 53 -10.50 -22.30 15.36
CA PRO A 53 -10.64 -22.71 13.95
C PRO A 53 -12.01 -22.27 13.40
N PHE A 54 -12.07 -21.04 12.87
CA PHE A 54 -13.27 -20.47 12.23
C PHE A 54 -13.16 -20.38 10.71
N LEU A 55 -11.97 -20.59 10.13
CA LEU A 55 -11.76 -20.68 8.68
C LEU A 55 -11.82 -22.14 8.21
N THR A 56 -12.18 -22.31 6.93
CA THR A 56 -12.27 -23.62 6.28
C THR A 56 -10.96 -24.43 6.36
N VAL A 57 -9.82 -23.77 6.17
CA VAL A 57 -8.49 -24.40 6.21
C VAL A 57 -7.87 -24.18 7.58
N LYS A 58 -7.57 -25.27 8.29
CA LYS A 58 -6.86 -25.23 9.57
C LYS A 58 -5.46 -24.66 9.37
N SER A 59 -5.06 -23.74 10.24
CA SER A 59 -3.69 -23.22 10.24
C SER A 59 -2.76 -24.17 10.98
N ASN A 60 -1.52 -24.32 10.49
CA ASN A 60 -0.50 -25.16 11.11
C ASN A 60 0.54 -24.29 11.84
N MET A 61 1.04 -24.78 12.96
CA MET A 61 2.07 -24.12 13.78
C MET A 61 3.34 -23.82 12.98
N PHE A 62 3.77 -24.72 12.09
CA PHE A 62 4.96 -24.52 11.26
C PHE A 62 4.81 -23.31 10.32
N ASP A 63 3.68 -23.23 9.60
CA ASP A 63 3.39 -22.10 8.70
C ASP A 63 3.31 -20.79 9.47
N ILE A 64 2.67 -20.81 10.65
CA ILE A 64 2.56 -19.64 11.52
C ILE A 64 3.94 -19.18 11.99
N ALA A 65 4.82 -20.11 12.39
CA ALA A 65 6.17 -19.77 12.80
C ALA A 65 6.96 -19.07 11.68
N ILE A 66 6.85 -19.57 10.44
CA ILE A 66 7.49 -18.95 9.26
C ILE A 66 6.93 -17.54 9.01
N LEU A 67 5.60 -17.37 9.10
CA LEU A 67 4.95 -16.07 8.90
C LEU A 67 5.33 -15.06 9.97
N ILE A 68 5.36 -15.47 11.25
CA ILE A 68 5.79 -14.61 12.36
C ILE A 68 7.25 -14.21 12.17
N PHE A 69 8.14 -15.16 11.86
CA PHE A 69 9.55 -14.88 11.62
C PHE A 69 9.73 -13.88 10.47
N SER A 70 8.96 -14.05 9.39
CA SER A 70 8.98 -13.13 8.25
C SER A 70 8.45 -11.74 8.64
N VAL A 71 7.38 -11.64 9.41
CA VAL A 71 6.88 -10.36 9.94
C VAL A 71 7.93 -9.67 10.81
N LEU A 72 8.69 -10.40 11.62
CA LEU A 72 9.79 -9.82 12.42
C LEU A 72 10.92 -9.27 11.54
N ILE A 73 11.22 -9.92 10.40
CA ILE A 73 12.20 -9.43 9.43
C ILE A 73 11.71 -8.18 8.70
N PHE A 74 10.46 -8.17 8.25
CA PHE A 74 9.92 -7.08 7.41
C PHE A 74 9.32 -5.92 8.22
N GLY A 75 8.88 -6.14 9.46
CA GLY A 75 8.27 -5.14 10.34
C GLY A 75 9.10 -3.86 10.52
N PRO A 76 10.43 -3.94 10.76
CA PRO A 76 11.30 -2.76 10.82
C PRO A 76 11.30 -1.90 9.55
N SER A 77 10.85 -2.44 8.42
CA SER A 77 10.75 -1.69 7.16
C SER A 77 9.74 -0.55 7.23
N ILE A 78 8.75 -0.60 8.13
CA ILE A 78 7.83 0.53 8.38
C ILE A 78 8.61 1.76 8.85
N GLN A 79 9.53 1.57 9.79
CA GLN A 79 10.37 2.67 10.30
C GLN A 79 11.28 3.21 9.19
N LYS A 80 11.81 2.33 8.34
CA LYS A 80 12.62 2.76 7.18
C LYS A 80 11.80 3.57 6.18
N CYS A 81 10.54 3.18 5.92
CA CYS A 81 9.62 3.95 5.10
C CYS A 81 9.33 5.33 5.70
N ASN A 82 9.13 5.43 7.02
CA ASN A 82 8.94 6.73 7.69
C ASN A 82 10.18 7.62 7.55
N LYS A 83 11.37 7.09 7.81
CA LYS A 83 12.63 7.83 7.65
C LYS A 83 12.83 8.31 6.21
N ALA A 84 12.51 7.49 5.21
CA ALA A 84 12.62 7.90 3.82
C ALA A 84 11.58 8.96 3.41
N GLU A 85 10.39 8.89 4.00
CA GLU A 85 9.35 9.92 3.83
C GLU A 85 9.80 11.24 4.45
N GLU A 86 10.36 11.24 5.67
CA GLU A 86 10.96 12.41 6.32
C GLU A 86 12.11 13.00 5.49
N ASN A 87 13.00 12.14 4.97
CA ASN A 87 14.15 12.57 4.17
C ASN A 87 13.75 13.17 2.81
N LEU A 88 12.62 12.74 2.26
CA LEU A 88 12.06 13.36 1.05
C LEU A 88 11.72 14.83 1.25
N PHE A 89 11.30 15.22 2.47
CA PHE A 89 11.06 16.61 2.83
C PHE A 89 12.35 17.36 3.17
N SER A 90 13.43 16.68 3.54
CA SER A 90 14.74 17.28 3.83
C SER A 90 15.67 17.41 2.62
N SER A 91 15.19 17.05 1.41
CA SER A 91 15.91 17.13 0.11
C SER A 91 16.94 16.04 -0.17
N GLU A 92 17.12 15.07 0.74
CA GLU A 92 17.95 13.88 0.49
C GLU A 92 17.08 12.74 -0.04
N VAL A 93 17.12 12.49 -1.36
CA VAL A 93 16.43 11.35 -1.98
C VAL A 93 17.16 10.06 -1.61
N VAL A 94 16.86 9.51 -0.44
CA VAL A 94 17.37 8.21 -0.02
C VAL A 94 16.56 7.11 -0.70
N LYS A 95 17.13 6.47 -1.73
CA LYS A 95 16.59 5.22 -2.25
C LYS A 95 16.71 4.16 -1.17
N LEU A 96 15.58 3.63 -0.71
CA LEU A 96 15.56 2.45 0.16
C LEU A 96 16.15 1.26 -0.61
N GLU A 97 17.42 0.93 -0.35
CA GLU A 97 18.06 -0.25 -0.95
C GLU A 97 17.47 -1.54 -0.38
N ARG A 98 16.71 -2.24 -1.24
CA ARG A 98 16.85 -3.68 -1.52
C ARG A 98 16.02 -4.02 -2.77
N ASN A 99 16.56 -3.71 -3.94
CA ASN A 99 15.95 -4.04 -5.23
C ASN A 99 16.29 -5.50 -5.62
N ASN A 100 15.69 -6.48 -4.95
CA ASN A 100 15.83 -7.87 -5.38
C ASN A 100 14.70 -8.25 -6.35
N PHE A 101 15.03 -8.17 -7.65
CA PHE A 101 14.14 -8.58 -8.74
C PHE A 101 13.56 -9.99 -8.52
N TRP A 102 14.40 -10.96 -8.14
CA TRP A 102 13.96 -12.34 -7.95
C TRP A 102 12.96 -12.48 -6.79
N PHE A 103 13.15 -11.70 -5.73
CA PHE A 103 12.23 -11.71 -4.60
C PHE A 103 10.85 -11.13 -4.96
N ARG A 104 10.80 -10.04 -5.74
CA ARG A 104 9.52 -9.52 -6.26
C ARG A 104 8.77 -10.53 -7.12
N ILE A 105 9.48 -11.15 -8.05
CA ILE A 105 8.90 -12.18 -8.92
C ILE A 105 8.42 -13.38 -8.09
N TYR A 106 9.18 -13.81 -7.09
CA TYR A 106 8.78 -14.87 -6.17
C TYR A 106 7.47 -14.52 -5.44
N CYS A 107 7.39 -13.35 -4.80
CA CYS A 107 6.17 -12.92 -4.10
C CYS A 107 4.98 -12.82 -5.06
N LEU A 108 5.16 -12.23 -6.25
CA LEU A 108 4.09 -12.08 -7.25
C LEU A 108 3.62 -13.44 -7.78
N SER A 109 4.54 -14.36 -8.04
CA SER A 109 4.22 -15.72 -8.51
C SER A 109 3.41 -16.47 -7.45
N TRP A 110 3.75 -16.28 -6.17
CA TRP A 110 2.99 -16.87 -5.07
C TRP A 110 1.58 -16.29 -4.95
N VAL A 111 1.43 -14.97 -5.12
CA VAL A 111 0.09 -14.34 -5.18
C VAL A 111 -0.75 -14.92 -6.31
N VAL A 112 -0.18 -15.04 -7.51
CA VAL A 112 -0.87 -15.61 -8.67
C VAL A 112 -1.27 -17.06 -8.41
N PHE A 113 -0.36 -17.86 -7.85
CA PHE A 113 -0.64 -19.25 -7.47
C PHE A 113 -1.81 -19.32 -6.49
N GLU A 114 -1.74 -18.61 -5.37
CA GLU A 114 -2.80 -18.63 -4.34
C GLU A 114 -4.16 -18.15 -4.89
N ILE A 115 -4.20 -17.16 -5.79
CA ILE A 115 -5.44 -16.67 -6.40
C ILE A 115 -6.03 -17.72 -7.36
N ILE A 116 -5.21 -18.37 -8.19
CA ILE A 116 -5.67 -19.39 -9.15
C ILE A 116 -6.27 -20.58 -8.41
N PHE A 117 -5.63 -21.03 -7.34
CA PHE A 117 -6.09 -22.19 -6.59
C PHE A 117 -7.14 -21.84 -5.53
N LEU A 118 -7.35 -20.55 -5.22
CA LEU A 118 -8.32 -20.07 -4.22
C LEU A 118 -9.69 -20.79 -4.28
N PRO A 119 -10.34 -20.96 -5.45
CA PRO A 119 -11.66 -21.60 -5.53
C PRO A 119 -11.68 -23.06 -5.09
N LEU A 120 -10.54 -23.78 -5.15
CA LEU A 120 -10.48 -25.18 -4.75
C LEU A 120 -10.58 -25.39 -3.24
N TYR A 121 -10.45 -24.32 -2.48
CA TYR A 121 -10.29 -24.40 -1.03
C TYR A 121 -11.33 -23.60 -0.26
N ILE A 122 -11.99 -22.66 -0.93
CA ILE A 122 -13.08 -21.88 -0.38
C ILE A 122 -14.37 -22.51 -0.88
N TYR A 123 -14.99 -23.36 -0.06
CA TYR A 123 -16.32 -23.90 -0.33
C TYR A 123 -17.40 -23.27 0.55
N GLU A 124 -17.03 -22.58 1.65
CA GLU A 124 -17.94 -21.81 2.50
C GLU A 124 -17.72 -20.30 2.35
N THR A 125 -18.80 -19.54 2.18
CA THR A 125 -18.73 -18.08 1.95
C THR A 125 -18.81 -17.25 3.23
N ARG A 126 -19.13 -17.86 4.37
CA ARG A 126 -19.44 -17.16 5.63
C ARG A 126 -18.31 -16.25 6.10
N TYR A 127 -17.05 -16.63 5.85
CA TYR A 127 -15.85 -15.88 6.22
C TYR A 127 -14.93 -15.62 5.01
N LEU A 128 -15.50 -15.52 3.80
CA LEU A 128 -14.76 -15.40 2.53
C LEU A 128 -13.63 -14.35 2.59
N ILE A 129 -13.90 -13.15 3.11
CA ILE A 129 -12.91 -12.08 3.19
C ILE A 129 -11.74 -12.48 4.11
N LEU A 130 -12.03 -13.05 5.28
CA LEU A 130 -11.01 -13.48 6.23
C LEU A 130 -10.20 -14.66 5.68
N GLU A 131 -10.81 -15.57 4.93
CA GLU A 131 -10.10 -16.66 4.25
C GLU A 131 -9.12 -16.14 3.19
N VAL A 132 -9.59 -15.21 2.34
CA VAL A 132 -8.74 -14.56 1.34
C VAL A 132 -7.57 -13.82 2.00
N VAL A 133 -7.84 -13.06 3.07
CA VAL A 133 -6.82 -12.32 3.80
C VAL A 133 -5.83 -13.25 4.48
N ALA A 134 -6.30 -14.29 5.17
CA ALA A 134 -5.45 -15.26 5.86
C ALA A 134 -4.47 -15.95 4.90
N ARG A 135 -4.91 -16.17 3.67
CA ARG A 135 -4.16 -16.97 2.72
C ARG A 135 -3.26 -16.16 1.80
N VAL A 136 -3.84 -15.14 1.17
CA VAL A 136 -3.15 -14.35 0.14
C VAL A 136 -2.63 -13.03 0.70
N GLY A 137 -3.20 -12.54 1.81
CA GLY A 137 -2.88 -11.23 2.39
C GLY A 137 -1.39 -11.05 2.72
N PHE A 138 -0.72 -12.11 3.20
CA PHE A 138 0.72 -12.08 3.44
C PHE A 138 1.53 -11.78 2.17
N PHE A 139 1.34 -12.58 1.12
CA PHE A 139 2.11 -12.44 -0.12
C PHE A 139 1.69 -11.22 -0.96
N ILE A 140 0.40 -10.84 -0.92
CA ILE A 140 -0.06 -9.57 -1.52
C ILE A 140 0.60 -8.41 -0.79
N GLY A 141 0.59 -8.42 0.54
CA GLY A 141 1.20 -7.38 1.36
C GLY A 141 2.69 -7.21 1.07
N LEU A 142 3.44 -8.32 1.04
CA LEU A 142 4.85 -8.30 0.66
C LEU A 142 5.06 -7.84 -0.79
N SER A 143 4.21 -8.27 -1.73
CA SER A 143 4.32 -7.83 -3.13
C SER A 143 4.12 -6.31 -3.23
N ILE A 144 3.07 -5.77 -2.62
CA ILE A 144 2.81 -4.33 -2.55
C ILE A 144 4.03 -3.61 -1.97
N TYR A 145 4.54 -4.05 -0.81
CA TYR A 145 5.72 -3.45 -0.20
C TYR A 145 6.92 -3.41 -1.17
N ASN A 146 7.30 -4.56 -1.74
CA ASN A 146 8.51 -4.65 -2.58
C ASN A 146 8.39 -3.91 -3.91
N TYR A 147 7.17 -3.73 -4.43
CA TYR A 147 6.95 -2.96 -5.65
C TYR A 147 6.88 -1.45 -5.37
N PHE A 148 6.25 -1.00 -4.29
CA PHE A 148 6.12 0.43 -4.01
C PHE A 148 7.38 1.03 -3.39
N VAL A 149 8.19 0.27 -2.65
CA VAL A 149 9.44 0.78 -2.05
C VAL A 149 10.50 1.16 -3.08
N VAL A 150 10.43 0.60 -4.30
CA VAL A 150 11.35 0.92 -5.41
C VAL A 150 10.83 2.05 -6.30
N VAL A 151 9.60 2.50 -6.12
CA VAL A 151 9.03 3.64 -6.87
C VAL A 151 9.65 4.92 -6.35
N VAL A 152 10.14 5.77 -7.26
CA VAL A 152 10.66 7.09 -6.91
C VAL A 152 9.48 8.04 -6.67
N PRO A 153 9.31 8.59 -5.45
CA PRO A 153 8.24 9.54 -5.17
C PRO A 153 8.48 10.87 -5.90
N LEU A 154 7.40 11.63 -6.15
CA LEU A 154 7.54 13.01 -6.60
C LEU A 154 8.05 13.90 -5.46
N PRO A 155 8.71 15.03 -5.76
CA PRO A 155 9.01 16.02 -4.73
C PRO A 155 7.74 16.48 -4.02
N PRO A 156 7.83 16.86 -2.73
CA PRO A 156 6.68 17.29 -1.97
C PRO A 156 6.06 18.55 -2.61
N GLY A 157 4.75 18.48 -2.87
CA GLY A 157 3.98 19.57 -3.48
C GLY A 157 2.60 19.68 -2.86
N LYS A 158 1.94 20.85 -3.01
CA LYS A 158 0.58 21.07 -2.47
C LYS A 158 -0.41 20.09 -3.10
N SER A 159 -1.04 19.23 -2.29
CA SER A 159 -2.03 18.25 -2.76
C SER A 159 -3.29 18.95 -3.29
N LYS A 160 -3.93 18.36 -4.32
CA LYS A 160 -5.17 18.92 -4.89
C LYS A 160 -6.29 18.96 -3.87
N VAL A 161 -6.42 17.92 -3.04
CA VAL A 161 -7.44 17.88 -1.97
C VAL A 161 -7.23 19.02 -0.98
N ARG A 162 -5.98 19.30 -0.59
CA ARG A 162 -5.67 20.43 0.29
C ARG A 162 -6.05 21.77 -0.35
N LYS A 163 -5.75 21.96 -1.64
CA LYS A 163 -6.18 23.17 -2.38
C LYS A 163 -7.70 23.31 -2.45
N TRP A 164 -8.42 22.20 -2.59
CA TRP A 164 -9.89 22.20 -2.62
C TRP A 164 -10.48 22.57 -1.26
N VAL A 165 -9.95 22.01 -0.18
CA VAL A 165 -10.33 22.37 1.19
C VAL A 165 -10.04 23.85 1.44
N GLU A 166 -8.82 24.31 1.13
CA GLU A 166 -8.45 25.72 1.26
C GLU A 166 -9.36 26.64 0.43
N GLY A 167 -9.83 26.21 -0.75
CA GLY A 167 -10.76 26.96 -1.59
C GLY A 167 -12.22 26.98 -1.08
N LEU A 168 -12.69 25.91 -0.45
CA LEU A 168 -14.02 25.84 0.16
C LEU A 168 -14.14 26.73 1.40
N PHE A 169 -13.04 26.85 2.16
CA PHE A 169 -12.97 27.69 3.36
C PHE A 169 -12.33 29.06 3.08
N ALA A 170 -12.05 29.40 1.82
CA ALA A 170 -11.56 30.71 1.47
C ALA A 170 -12.65 31.76 1.75
N PRO A 171 -12.32 32.88 2.42
CA PRO A 171 -13.28 33.96 2.63
C PRO A 171 -13.78 34.44 1.26
N GLN A 172 -15.10 34.42 1.05
CA GLN A 172 -15.68 34.90 -0.20
C GLN A 172 -15.25 36.36 -0.43
N PRO A 173 -14.92 36.75 -1.68
CA PRO A 173 -14.62 38.13 -1.99
C PRO A 173 -15.81 38.99 -1.56
N ARG A 174 -15.55 40.01 -0.73
CA ARG A 174 -16.57 41.00 -0.38
C ARG A 174 -17.08 41.59 -1.69
N LEU A 175 -18.36 41.40 -1.97
CA LEU A 175 -19.03 42.10 -3.07
C LEU A 175 -18.95 43.59 -2.75
N GLU A 176 -18.08 44.31 -3.45
CA GLU A 176 -18.06 45.76 -3.37
C GLU A 176 -19.40 46.29 -3.89
N PRO A 177 -20.07 47.21 -3.17
CA PRO A 177 -21.34 47.75 -3.61
C PRO A 177 -21.17 48.42 -4.97
N ILE A 178 -22.01 48.02 -5.93
CA ILE A 178 -22.06 48.62 -7.27
C ILE A 178 -22.34 50.11 -7.08
N PRO A 179 -21.48 51.01 -7.61
CA PRO A 179 -21.72 52.44 -7.49
C PRO A 179 -23.02 52.79 -8.20
N VAL A 180 -24.03 53.15 -7.43
CA VAL A 180 -25.28 53.72 -7.95
C VAL A 180 -24.92 55.06 -8.55
N LYS A 181 -24.89 55.15 -9.89
CA LYS A 181 -24.88 56.45 -10.57
C LYS A 181 -26.14 57.19 -10.15
N ARG A 182 -25.97 58.23 -9.34
CA ARG A 182 -27.02 59.23 -9.11
C ARG A 182 -26.96 60.16 -10.31
N ASP A 183 -27.91 60.00 -11.21
CA ASP A 183 -28.24 61.05 -12.16
C ASP A 183 -29.10 62.07 -11.42
N CYS A 184 -28.48 63.18 -10.99
CA CYS A 184 -29.08 64.50 -10.70
C CYS A 184 -27.97 65.50 -10.39
#